data_AF-A0A077FLT4-F1
#
_entry.id   AF-A0A077FLT4-F1
#
_cell.length_a   1.000
_cell.length_b   1.000
_cell.length_c   1.000
_cell.angle_alpha   90.00
_cell.angle_beta   90.00
_cell.angle_gamma   90.00
#
_symmetry.space_group_name_H-M   'P 1'
#
loop_
_entity.id
_entity.type
_entity.pdbx_description
1 polymer ?
#
loop_
_entity_poly.entity_id
_entity_poly.type
_entity_poly.pdbx_seq_one_letter_code
_entity_poly.pdbx_strand_id
1 'polypeptide(L)'
;MEKELINEIITEILQDQQNQALSLINKIADSSMRSRVIETIKHQTKGSPSLIAVKYYDFLFTDNHIRLYKSFQHSLEKANQNLQNNFTENKSLLAELEKCYKEIFNNIYNSVELYKEALDLIENTIHTTLQLPIFDNFIKNCIIKTEESYRFLINTPNIKKLAHLQDKSILDSAWNIMEVQKSLLEHYMKTHGNLTLEYPTIDLETYRCVYQPMAISDIINLNNSRSNVINTRLLIHERELTYQEDTVLIKDSLDSGDQLLFQKKYNEAYDQYHQTKEIAKELNLNRWIFWSSYKIVVNCYTQLSELYEMHGKNKSNNLFEKQQATFYNLLINAEEIANYLLEEHSWYLEYNFDYEMQDFYIKHSKLTLETLINTCSVTTNFSQKSNKPIIEYLSYNVSIINKLLSNLVAHNIEDIQLDLLGTNSVTYNVQELLAHYSQKLTYLDQITSSNKISETKEPSTQKDKSASWEQKISNERIAEKMASLSL
;
A
#
# COMPACT_ATOMS: atom_id res chain seq x y z
N MET A 1 -11.45 53.91 -2.95
CA MET A 1 -10.14 53.23 -3.09
C MET A 1 -10.26 51.81 -3.66
N GLU A 2 -10.77 50.79 -2.95
CA GLU A 2 -10.85 49.41 -3.49
C GLU A 2 -11.70 49.30 -4.77
N LYS A 3 -12.91 49.89 -4.75
CA LYS A 3 -13.81 49.91 -5.92
C LYS A 3 -13.25 50.69 -7.12
N GLU A 4 -12.49 51.75 -6.87
CA GLU A 4 -11.85 52.55 -7.92
C GLU A 4 -10.70 51.78 -8.57
N LEU A 5 -9.87 51.11 -7.76
CA LEU A 5 -8.80 50.26 -8.25
C LEU A 5 -9.33 49.09 -9.09
N ILE A 6 -10.42 48.45 -8.65
CA ILE A 6 -11.08 47.39 -9.43
C ILE A 6 -11.54 47.93 -10.79
N ASN A 7 -12.19 49.09 -10.83
CA ASN A 7 -12.65 49.70 -12.07
C ASN A 7 -11.50 50.09 -13.00
N GLU A 8 -10.40 50.58 -12.44
CA GLU A 8 -9.17 50.89 -13.18
C GLU A 8 -8.62 49.61 -13.81
N ILE A 9 -8.40 48.55 -13.04
CA ILE A 9 -7.93 47.25 -13.54
C ILE A 9 -8.84 46.71 -14.65
N ILE A 10 -10.16 46.75 -14.47
CA ILE A 10 -11.12 46.31 -15.48
C ILE A 10 -10.99 47.13 -16.77
N THR A 11 -10.84 48.44 -16.64
CA THR A 11 -10.71 49.34 -17.80
C THR A 11 -9.45 49.00 -18.59
N GLU A 12 -8.32 48.78 -17.91
CA GLU A 12 -7.06 48.36 -18.53
C GLU A 12 -7.21 46.99 -19.23
N ILE A 13 -7.90 46.01 -18.62
CA ILE A 13 -8.18 44.71 -19.26
C ILE A 13 -9.00 44.89 -20.55
N LEU A 14 -10.05 45.72 -20.51
CA LEU A 14 -10.92 45.94 -21.66
C LEU A 14 -10.22 46.68 -22.81
N GLN A 15 -9.23 47.52 -22.48
CA GLN A 15 -8.38 48.25 -23.43
C GLN A 15 -7.19 47.42 -23.96
N ASP A 16 -7.14 46.11 -23.68
CA ASP A 16 -6.03 45.20 -24.04
C ASP A 16 -4.68 45.60 -23.41
N GLN A 17 -4.73 46.35 -22.30
CA GLN A 17 -3.57 46.81 -21.53
C GLN A 17 -3.23 45.83 -20.40
N GLN A 18 -3.08 44.55 -20.75
CA GLN A 18 -2.80 43.42 -19.84
C GLN A 18 -1.65 43.71 -18.86
N ASN A 19 -0.53 44.26 -19.36
CA ASN A 19 0.64 44.56 -18.52
C ASN A 19 0.38 45.66 -17.47
N GLN A 20 -0.46 46.64 -17.79
CA GLN A 20 -0.83 47.72 -16.88
C GLN A 20 -1.79 47.21 -15.81
N ALA A 21 -2.80 46.42 -16.20
CA ALA A 21 -3.68 45.71 -15.27
C ALA A 21 -2.89 44.80 -14.30
N LEU A 22 -1.91 44.05 -14.80
CA LEU A 22 -1.05 43.18 -13.98
C LEU A 22 -0.17 43.99 -13.01
N SER A 23 0.35 45.14 -13.45
CA SER A 23 1.13 46.04 -12.60
C SER A 23 0.29 46.56 -11.43
N LEU A 24 -0.97 46.93 -11.68
CA LEU A 24 -1.91 47.36 -10.64
C LEU A 24 -2.20 46.25 -9.62
N ILE A 25 -2.47 45.02 -10.07
CA ILE A 25 -2.69 43.88 -9.14
C ILE A 25 -1.44 43.56 -8.33
N ASN A 26 -0.26 43.59 -8.95
CA ASN A 26 1.00 43.28 -8.25
C ASN A 26 1.35 44.29 -7.15
N LYS A 27 0.85 45.53 -7.23
CA LYS A 27 1.04 46.57 -6.20
C LYS A 27 0.14 46.37 -4.96
N ILE A 28 -0.88 45.52 -5.02
CA ILE A 28 -1.78 45.26 -3.89
C ILE A 28 -1.03 44.39 -2.86
N ALA A 29 -0.50 44.98 -1.79
CA ALA A 29 0.26 44.25 -0.76
C ALA A 29 -0.60 43.27 0.05
N ASP A 30 -1.86 43.63 0.34
CA ASP A 30 -2.81 42.80 1.09
C ASP A 30 -3.34 41.64 0.23
N SER A 31 -3.05 40.41 0.65
CA SER A 31 -3.50 39.20 -0.02
C SER A 31 -5.03 39.04 -0.02
N SER A 32 -5.72 39.47 1.04
CA SER A 32 -7.18 39.40 1.14
C SER A 32 -7.84 40.35 0.14
N MET A 33 -7.38 41.60 0.10
CA MET A 33 -7.85 42.58 -0.88
C MET A 33 -7.59 42.07 -2.31
N ARG A 34 -6.41 41.51 -2.57
CA ARG A 34 -6.08 40.98 -3.88
C ARG A 34 -7.00 39.84 -4.30
N SER A 35 -7.30 38.89 -3.40
CA SER A 35 -8.25 37.81 -3.67
C SER A 35 -9.64 38.35 -4.02
N ARG A 36 -10.15 39.36 -3.30
CA ARG A 36 -11.43 39.99 -3.60
C ARG A 36 -11.45 40.66 -4.98
N VAL A 37 -10.35 41.30 -5.38
CA VAL A 37 -10.20 41.89 -6.73
C VAL A 37 -10.30 40.79 -7.79
N ILE A 38 -9.56 39.69 -7.64
CA ILE A 38 -9.59 38.56 -8.57
C ILE A 38 -10.98 37.93 -8.65
N GLU A 39 -11.65 37.70 -7.50
CA GLU A 39 -13.02 37.20 -7.47
C GLU A 39 -14.01 38.13 -8.17
N THR A 40 -13.85 39.44 -8.00
CA THR A 40 -14.69 40.44 -8.68
C THR A 40 -14.52 40.38 -10.19
N ILE A 41 -13.27 40.30 -10.67
CA ILE A 41 -12.98 40.13 -12.10
C ILE A 41 -13.59 38.82 -12.62
N LYS A 42 -13.40 37.71 -11.89
CA LYS A 42 -13.97 36.41 -12.24
C LYS A 42 -15.52 36.45 -12.33
N HIS A 43 -16.18 37.14 -11.41
CA HIS A 43 -17.63 37.33 -11.45
C HIS A 43 -18.07 38.17 -12.67
N GLN A 44 -17.31 39.19 -13.05
CA GLN A 44 -17.60 39.97 -14.27
C GLN A 44 -17.46 39.13 -15.54
N THR A 45 -16.49 38.22 -15.59
CA THR A 45 -16.31 37.29 -16.72
C THR A 45 -17.58 36.51 -17.00
N LYS A 46 -18.23 35.95 -15.97
CA LYS A 46 -19.43 35.10 -16.12
C LYS A 46 -20.66 35.85 -16.66
N GLY A 47 -20.72 37.17 -16.48
CA GLY A 47 -21.80 38.02 -17.00
C GLY A 47 -21.50 38.68 -18.34
N SER A 48 -20.33 38.45 -18.92
CA SER A 48 -19.85 39.16 -20.11
C SER A 48 -20.09 38.38 -21.41
N PRO A 49 -20.31 39.07 -22.55
CA PRO A 49 -20.29 38.45 -23.86
C PRO A 49 -18.96 37.72 -24.14
N SER A 50 -18.97 36.66 -24.95
CA SER A 50 -17.81 35.77 -25.12
C SER A 50 -16.51 36.49 -25.50
N LEU A 51 -16.57 37.48 -26.39
CA LEU A 51 -15.40 38.28 -26.79
C LEU A 51 -14.79 39.10 -25.65
N ILE A 52 -15.62 39.56 -24.71
CA ILE A 52 -15.16 40.30 -23.54
C ILE A 52 -14.65 39.32 -22.48
N ALA A 53 -15.34 38.19 -22.31
CA ALA A 53 -14.95 37.15 -21.37
C ALA A 53 -13.53 36.61 -21.65
N VAL A 54 -13.16 36.45 -22.92
CA VAL A 54 -11.80 36.07 -23.35
C VAL A 54 -10.72 36.99 -22.75
N LYS A 55 -10.92 38.31 -22.80
CA LYS A 55 -9.95 39.28 -22.25
C LYS A 55 -9.74 39.11 -20.76
N TYR A 56 -10.82 38.87 -20.01
CA TYR A 56 -10.74 38.60 -18.59
C TYR A 56 -10.05 37.26 -18.29
N TYR A 57 -10.36 36.20 -19.04
CA TYR A 57 -9.69 34.91 -18.84
C TYR A 57 -8.19 34.99 -19.17
N ASP A 58 -7.79 35.63 -20.26
CA ASP A 58 -6.37 35.85 -20.60
C ASP A 58 -5.63 36.56 -19.45
N PHE A 59 -6.27 37.55 -18.84
CA PHE A 59 -5.73 38.24 -17.67
C PHE A 59 -5.58 37.31 -16.46
N LEU A 60 -6.64 36.57 -16.13
CA LEU A 60 -6.67 35.65 -14.98
C LEU A 60 -5.63 34.52 -15.13
N PHE A 61 -5.49 33.96 -16.34
CA PHE A 61 -4.46 32.96 -16.63
C PHE A 61 -3.05 33.53 -16.47
N THR A 62 -2.82 34.76 -16.93
CA THR A 62 -1.51 35.39 -16.84
C THR A 62 -1.13 35.73 -15.40
N ASP A 63 -2.05 36.28 -14.60
CA ASP A 63 -1.82 36.54 -13.17
C ASP A 63 -1.50 35.25 -12.41
N ASN A 64 -2.30 34.19 -12.60
CA ASN A 64 -2.07 32.91 -11.94
C ASN A 64 -0.71 32.30 -12.34
N HIS A 65 -0.41 32.27 -13.64
CA HIS A 65 0.87 31.76 -14.13
C HIS A 65 2.09 32.50 -13.54
N ILE A 66 2.03 33.83 -13.41
CA ILE A 66 3.10 34.62 -12.78
C ILE A 66 3.31 34.19 -11.32
N ARG A 67 2.24 33.90 -10.57
CA ARG A 67 2.33 33.44 -9.17
C ARG A 67 2.90 32.04 -9.08
N LEU A 68 2.44 31.13 -9.95
CA LEU A 68 2.95 29.78 -10.02
C LEU A 68 4.45 29.78 -10.30
N TYR A 69 4.89 30.55 -11.28
CA TYR A 69 6.31 30.68 -11.61
C TYR A 69 7.14 31.25 -10.44
N LYS A 70 6.66 32.30 -9.77
CA LYS A 70 7.33 32.86 -8.57
C LYS A 70 7.45 31.83 -7.45
N SER A 71 6.39 31.08 -7.18
CA SER A 71 6.35 30.05 -6.13
C SER A 71 7.32 28.91 -6.45
N PHE A 72 7.37 28.50 -7.73
CA PHE A 72 8.30 27.51 -8.24
C PHE A 72 9.76 27.96 -8.10
N GLN A 73 10.11 29.18 -8.54
CA GLN A 73 11.47 29.72 -8.39
C GLN A 73 11.91 29.77 -6.93
N HIS A 74 11.04 30.26 -6.04
CA HIS A 74 11.33 30.30 -4.61
C HIS A 74 11.55 28.89 -4.04
N SER A 75 10.74 27.91 -4.44
CA SER A 75 10.93 26.50 -4.03
C SER A 75 12.28 25.93 -4.47
N LEU A 76 12.75 26.31 -5.67
CA LEU A 76 14.02 25.85 -6.23
C LEU A 76 15.20 26.42 -5.42
N GLU A 77 15.16 27.72 -5.11
CA GLU A 77 16.15 28.39 -4.28
C GLU A 77 16.25 27.73 -2.90
N LYS A 78 15.11 27.45 -2.26
CA LYS A 78 15.06 26.79 -0.95
C LYS A 78 15.54 25.35 -0.99
N ALA A 79 15.21 24.60 -2.04
CA ALA A 79 15.67 23.23 -2.21
C ALA A 79 17.20 23.17 -2.38
N ASN A 80 17.78 24.10 -3.15
CA ASN A 80 19.23 24.23 -3.32
C ASN A 80 19.94 24.61 -2.01
N GLN A 81 19.35 25.49 -1.21
CA GLN A 81 19.84 25.81 0.14
C GLN A 81 19.83 24.57 1.06
N ASN A 82 18.81 23.71 0.95
CA ASN A 82 18.76 22.45 1.73
C ASN A 82 19.89 21.49 1.35
N LEU A 83 20.13 21.33 0.04
CA LEU A 83 21.17 20.45 -0.48
C LEU A 83 22.57 20.88 -0.03
N GLN A 84 22.83 22.20 -0.01
CA GLN A 84 24.12 22.75 0.45
C GLN A 84 24.36 22.54 1.95
N ASN A 85 23.30 22.39 2.75
CA ASN A 85 23.37 22.19 4.20
C ASN A 85 23.43 20.70 4.61
N ASN A 86 23.74 19.79 3.68
CA ASN A 86 23.85 18.34 3.90
C ASN A 86 22.63 17.70 4.59
N PHE A 87 21.42 18.18 4.31
CA PHE A 87 20.18 17.66 4.94
C PHE A 87 20.22 17.64 6.49
N THR A 88 20.98 18.54 7.12
CA THR A 88 20.77 18.78 8.55
C THR A 88 19.31 19.21 8.73
N GLU A 89 18.58 18.58 9.65
CA GLU A 89 17.13 18.78 9.89
C GLU A 89 16.82 20.24 10.30
N ASN A 90 16.91 21.18 9.36
CA ASN A 90 16.51 22.54 9.56
C ASN A 90 14.99 22.61 9.37
N LYS A 91 14.28 22.35 10.47
CA LYS A 91 12.80 22.37 10.53
C LYS A 91 12.21 23.66 9.94
N SER A 92 12.91 24.79 10.07
CA SER A 92 12.46 26.07 9.47
C SER A 92 12.49 26.04 7.94
N LEU A 93 13.56 25.49 7.36
CA LEU A 93 13.72 25.41 5.90
C LEU A 93 12.76 24.40 5.27
N LEU A 94 12.47 23.29 5.97
CA LEU A 94 11.43 22.33 5.58
C LEU A 94 10.04 22.97 5.62
N ALA A 95 9.70 23.72 6.67
CA ALA A 95 8.41 24.42 6.77
C ALA A 95 8.23 25.47 5.66
N GLU A 96 9.30 26.18 5.27
CA GLU A 96 9.28 27.10 4.14
C GLU A 96 9.07 26.39 2.80
N LEU A 97 9.73 25.25 2.58
CA LEU A 97 9.53 24.41 1.39
C LEU A 97 8.09 23.90 1.29
N GLU A 98 7.53 23.40 2.39
CA GLU A 98 6.12 22.97 2.45
C GLU A 98 5.16 24.11 2.11
N LYS A 99 5.44 25.33 2.59
CA LYS A 99 4.65 26.51 2.24
C LYS A 99 4.70 26.80 0.74
N CYS A 100 5.89 26.76 0.13
CA CYS A 100 6.03 26.94 -1.32
C CYS A 100 5.26 25.87 -2.10
N TYR A 101 5.29 24.62 -1.68
CA TYR A 101 4.55 23.54 -2.33
C TYR A 101 3.04 23.75 -2.24
N LYS A 102 2.52 24.11 -1.06
CA LYS A 102 1.09 24.45 -0.90
C LYS A 102 0.67 25.59 -1.82
N GLU A 103 1.50 26.62 -1.96
CA GLU A 103 1.23 27.73 -2.89
C GLU A 103 1.23 27.26 -4.35
N ILE A 104 2.15 26.39 -4.75
CA ILE A 104 2.17 25.76 -6.09
C ILE A 104 0.89 24.98 -6.36
N PHE A 105 0.48 24.09 -5.44
CA PHE A 105 -0.72 23.28 -5.60
C PHE A 105 -1.99 24.12 -5.65
N ASN A 106 -2.13 25.12 -4.78
CA ASN A 106 -3.28 26.02 -4.79
C ASN A 106 -3.38 26.79 -6.10
N ASN A 107 -2.27 27.29 -6.64
CA ASN A 107 -2.26 28.00 -7.92
C ASN A 107 -2.63 27.07 -9.07
N ILE A 108 -2.12 25.83 -9.09
CA ILE A 108 -2.48 24.82 -10.09
C ILE A 108 -3.97 24.47 -10.01
N TYR A 109 -4.51 24.25 -8.82
CA TYR A 109 -5.94 23.99 -8.62
C TYR A 109 -6.79 25.13 -9.17
N ASN A 110 -6.44 26.37 -8.82
CA ASN A 110 -7.11 27.55 -9.36
C ASN A 110 -7.00 27.66 -10.88
N SER A 111 -5.85 27.29 -11.46
CA SER A 111 -5.65 27.28 -12.91
C SER A 111 -6.56 26.25 -13.58
N VAL A 112 -6.64 25.04 -13.05
CA VAL A 112 -7.54 23.97 -13.53
C VAL A 112 -8.99 24.45 -13.56
N GLU A 113 -9.46 25.08 -12.49
CA GLU A 113 -10.82 25.62 -12.44
C GLU A 113 -11.05 26.73 -13.46
N LEU A 114 -10.08 27.63 -13.65
CA LEU A 114 -10.15 28.64 -14.72
C LEU A 114 -10.16 28.00 -16.11
N TYR A 115 -9.39 26.93 -16.35
CA TYR A 115 -9.37 26.24 -17.63
C TYR A 115 -10.69 25.52 -17.92
N LYS A 116 -11.32 24.91 -16.92
CA LYS A 116 -12.66 24.32 -17.06
C LYS A 116 -13.70 25.38 -17.42
N GLU A 117 -13.71 26.50 -16.71
CA GLU A 117 -14.63 27.61 -17.01
C GLU A 117 -14.37 28.23 -18.40
N ALA A 118 -13.12 28.26 -18.85
CA ALA A 118 -12.76 28.69 -20.21
C ALA A 118 -13.17 27.66 -21.27
N LEU A 119 -13.03 26.36 -20.99
CA LEU A 119 -13.51 25.29 -21.86
C LEU A 119 -15.02 25.37 -22.06
N ASP A 120 -15.78 25.57 -20.97
CA ASP A 120 -17.22 25.79 -21.04
C ASP A 120 -17.57 26.99 -21.93
N LEU A 121 -16.82 28.10 -21.82
CA LEU A 121 -16.98 29.27 -22.70
C LEU A 121 -16.72 28.89 -24.16
N ILE A 122 -15.65 28.15 -24.44
CA ILE A 122 -15.26 27.73 -25.79
C ILE A 122 -16.34 26.83 -26.40
N GLU A 123 -16.82 25.82 -25.67
CA GLU A 123 -17.83 24.87 -26.14
C GLU A 123 -19.18 25.52 -26.43
N ASN A 124 -19.55 26.54 -25.65
CA ASN A 124 -20.82 27.27 -25.81
C ASN A 124 -20.73 28.43 -26.82
N THR A 125 -19.55 28.74 -27.34
CA THR A 125 -19.36 29.82 -28.32
C THR A 125 -19.65 29.33 -29.74
N ILE A 126 -20.38 30.13 -30.52
CA ILE A 126 -20.76 29.78 -31.90
C ILE A 126 -19.50 29.60 -32.77
N HIS A 127 -19.48 28.55 -33.59
CA HIS A 127 -18.32 28.16 -34.41
C HIS A 127 -17.72 29.30 -35.26
N THR A 128 -18.53 30.18 -35.82
CA THR A 128 -18.05 31.33 -36.61
C THR A 128 -17.24 32.32 -35.78
N THR A 129 -17.57 32.44 -34.48
CA THR A 129 -16.85 33.29 -33.53
C THR A 129 -15.53 32.65 -33.09
N LEU A 130 -15.50 31.32 -32.95
CA LEU A 130 -14.28 30.57 -32.61
C LEU A 130 -13.18 30.70 -33.66
N GLN A 131 -13.54 30.91 -34.93
CA GLN A 131 -12.59 31.12 -36.02
C GLN A 131 -11.95 32.52 -36.02
N LEU A 132 -12.39 33.44 -35.15
CA LEU A 132 -11.78 34.76 -35.04
C LEU A 132 -10.36 34.65 -34.46
N PRO A 133 -9.39 35.46 -34.94
CA PRO A 133 -8.00 35.42 -34.47
C PRO A 133 -7.84 35.59 -32.95
N ILE A 134 -8.74 36.36 -32.32
CA ILE A 134 -8.72 36.56 -30.87
C ILE A 134 -9.05 35.26 -30.10
N PHE A 135 -9.98 34.44 -30.61
CA PHE A 135 -10.34 33.16 -30.03
C PHE A 135 -9.29 32.09 -30.33
N ASP A 136 -8.73 32.07 -31.54
CA ASP A 136 -7.61 31.17 -31.87
C ASP A 136 -6.42 31.41 -30.90
N ASN A 137 -6.02 32.67 -30.71
CA ASN A 137 -4.96 33.03 -29.77
C ASN A 137 -5.33 32.67 -28.32
N PHE A 138 -6.58 32.87 -27.92
CA PHE A 138 -7.06 32.51 -26.58
C PHE A 138 -6.96 31.01 -26.31
N ILE A 139 -7.43 30.15 -27.23
CA ILE A 139 -7.38 28.70 -27.06
C ILE A 139 -5.91 28.23 -27.04
N LYS A 140 -5.06 28.78 -27.92
CA LYS A 140 -3.60 28.52 -27.89
C LYS A 140 -2.99 28.87 -26.53
N ASN A 141 -3.30 30.04 -25.99
CA ASN A 141 -2.82 30.47 -24.68
C ASN A 141 -3.29 29.51 -23.58
N CYS A 142 -4.54 29.04 -23.63
CA CYS A 142 -5.05 28.05 -22.67
C CYS A 142 -4.26 26.75 -22.73
N ILE A 143 -4.02 26.21 -23.93
CA ILE A 143 -3.22 24.98 -24.15
C ILE A 143 -1.80 25.15 -23.61
N ILE A 144 -1.16 26.29 -23.91
CA ILE A 144 0.21 26.60 -23.49
C ILE A 144 0.30 26.73 -21.96
N LYS A 145 -0.59 27.52 -21.35
CA LYS A 145 -0.60 27.78 -19.90
C LYS A 145 -0.92 26.53 -19.08
N THR A 146 -1.78 25.67 -19.61
CA THR A 146 -2.10 24.36 -19.03
C THR A 146 -0.87 23.46 -19.03
N GLU A 147 -0.15 23.39 -20.16
CA GLU A 147 1.11 22.62 -20.23
C GLU A 147 2.19 23.22 -19.31
N GLU A 148 2.36 24.53 -19.26
CA GLU A 148 3.30 25.19 -18.34
C GLU A 148 3.01 24.80 -16.88
N SER A 149 1.73 24.80 -16.50
CA SER A 149 1.29 24.37 -15.16
C SER A 149 1.66 22.91 -14.87
N TYR A 150 1.43 22.00 -15.82
CA TYR A 150 1.89 20.61 -15.73
C TYR A 150 3.41 20.52 -15.57
N ARG A 151 4.16 21.31 -16.35
CA ARG A 151 5.63 21.29 -16.30
C ARG A 151 6.18 21.79 -14.98
N PHE A 152 5.60 22.84 -14.39
CA PHE A 152 5.98 23.28 -13.04
C PHE A 152 5.68 22.22 -12.00
N LEU A 153 4.50 21.57 -12.08
CA LEU A 153 4.13 20.48 -11.17
C LEU A 153 5.17 19.35 -11.20
N ILE A 154 5.49 18.79 -12.36
CA ILE A 154 6.39 17.62 -12.45
C ILE A 154 7.86 17.94 -12.18
N ASN A 155 8.28 19.20 -12.33
CA ASN A 155 9.66 19.64 -12.15
C ASN A 155 9.91 20.32 -10.81
N THR A 156 8.89 20.50 -9.97
CA THR A 156 9.08 21.03 -8.62
C THR A 156 9.97 20.05 -7.84
N PRO A 157 11.08 20.50 -7.23
CA PRO A 157 11.97 19.64 -6.47
C PRO A 157 11.22 18.89 -5.37
N ASN A 158 11.63 17.66 -5.07
CA ASN A 158 10.99 16.75 -4.11
C ASN A 158 9.54 16.35 -4.41
N ILE A 159 8.83 16.91 -5.38
CA ILE A 159 7.52 16.36 -5.79
C ILE A 159 7.65 14.91 -6.25
N LYS A 160 8.66 14.56 -7.05
CA LYS A 160 8.90 13.14 -7.40
C LYS A 160 9.23 12.27 -6.18
N LYS A 161 9.84 12.86 -5.14
CA LYS A 161 10.16 12.15 -3.88
C LYS A 161 8.97 12.06 -2.90
N LEU A 162 7.97 12.92 -3.03
CA LEU A 162 6.79 12.98 -2.17
C LEU A 162 5.56 12.33 -2.83
N ALA A 163 5.46 12.41 -4.17
CA ALA A 163 4.35 11.89 -4.97
C ALA A 163 4.29 10.36 -5.02
N HIS A 164 5.39 9.66 -4.71
CA HIS A 164 5.39 8.21 -4.58
C HIS A 164 5.09 7.73 -3.15
N LEU A 165 5.01 8.63 -2.17
CA LEU A 165 4.91 8.23 -0.77
C LEU A 165 3.65 8.69 -0.04
N GLN A 166 2.92 9.75 -0.45
CA GLN A 166 1.76 10.14 0.38
C GLN A 166 0.71 11.14 -0.11
N ASP A 167 0.76 11.73 -1.32
CA ASP A 167 -0.10 12.89 -1.58
C ASP A 167 -1.00 12.75 -2.83
N LYS A 168 -2.23 12.27 -2.59
CA LYS A 168 -3.35 12.23 -3.54
C LYS A 168 -3.52 13.54 -4.30
N SER A 169 -3.27 14.67 -3.66
CA SER A 169 -3.44 16.01 -4.23
C SER A 169 -2.58 16.27 -5.47
N ILE A 170 -1.38 15.69 -5.54
CA ILE A 170 -0.43 15.89 -6.66
C ILE A 170 -0.87 15.10 -7.88
N LEU A 171 -1.20 13.82 -7.68
CA LEU A 171 -1.65 12.95 -8.75
C LEU A 171 -3.02 13.42 -9.28
N ASP A 172 -3.92 13.84 -8.40
CA ASP A 172 -5.21 14.44 -8.76
C ASP A 172 -5.02 15.74 -9.54
N SER A 173 -4.10 16.62 -9.11
CA SER A 173 -3.79 17.85 -9.84
C SER A 173 -3.21 17.56 -11.22
N ALA A 174 -2.27 16.62 -11.33
CA ALA A 174 -1.70 16.21 -12.61
C ALA A 174 -2.77 15.61 -13.53
N TRP A 175 -3.65 14.76 -13.00
CA TRP A 175 -4.76 14.17 -13.72
C TRP A 175 -5.72 15.22 -14.26
N ASN A 176 -6.16 16.14 -13.40
CA ASN A 176 -7.04 17.23 -13.80
C ASN A 176 -6.43 18.11 -14.91
N ILE A 177 -5.13 18.40 -14.84
CA ILE A 177 -4.44 19.12 -15.91
C ILE A 177 -4.46 18.33 -17.23
N MET A 178 -4.20 17.01 -17.19
CA MET A 178 -4.21 16.19 -18.40
C MET A 178 -5.60 16.07 -19.05
N GLU A 179 -6.66 15.98 -18.25
CA GLU A 179 -8.03 15.93 -18.75
C GLU A 179 -8.42 17.26 -19.42
N VAL A 180 -8.15 18.39 -18.76
CA VAL A 180 -8.36 19.72 -19.34
C VAL A 180 -7.56 19.88 -20.64
N GLN A 181 -6.28 19.49 -20.62
CA GLN A 181 -5.41 19.61 -21.78
C GLN A 181 -5.92 18.77 -22.95
N LYS A 182 -6.41 17.55 -22.68
CA LYS A 182 -7.02 16.68 -23.68
C LYS A 182 -8.23 17.37 -24.32
N SER A 183 -9.16 17.86 -23.52
CA SER A 183 -10.37 18.53 -24.02
C SER A 183 -10.04 19.77 -24.85
N LEU A 184 -9.10 20.60 -24.41
CA LEU A 184 -8.65 21.78 -25.15
C LEU A 184 -8.02 21.39 -26.51
N LEU A 185 -7.15 20.37 -26.51
CA LEU A 185 -6.49 19.91 -27.74
C LEU A 185 -7.46 19.26 -28.73
N GLU A 186 -8.38 18.43 -28.25
CA GLU A 186 -9.42 17.79 -29.07
C GLU A 186 -10.34 18.85 -29.70
N HIS A 187 -10.76 19.84 -28.91
CA HIS A 187 -11.54 20.96 -29.42
C HIS A 187 -10.76 21.76 -30.46
N TYR A 188 -9.51 22.13 -30.15
CA TYR A 188 -8.67 22.91 -31.07
C TYR A 188 -8.42 22.18 -32.39
N MET A 189 -8.10 20.88 -32.33
CA MET A 189 -7.92 20.02 -33.49
C MET A 189 -9.19 19.98 -34.36
N LYS A 190 -10.37 19.88 -33.74
CA LYS A 190 -11.65 19.86 -34.44
C LYS A 190 -11.96 21.20 -35.13
N THR A 191 -11.63 22.32 -34.49
CA THR A 191 -12.00 23.67 -34.97
C THR A 191 -10.99 24.22 -35.99
N HIS A 192 -9.69 23.98 -35.79
CA HIS A 192 -8.60 24.58 -36.56
C HIS A 192 -7.73 23.57 -37.34
N GLY A 193 -7.91 22.27 -37.13
CA GLY A 193 -7.11 21.21 -37.75
C GLY A 193 -5.76 20.98 -37.08
N ASN A 194 -4.90 20.20 -37.74
CA ASN A 194 -3.60 19.80 -37.21
C ASN A 194 -2.51 20.85 -37.44
N LEU A 195 -2.66 22.01 -36.80
CA LEU A 195 -1.69 23.11 -36.89
C LEU A 195 -0.48 22.86 -35.99
N THR A 196 0.58 23.66 -36.20
CA THR A 196 1.75 23.68 -35.33
C THR A 196 1.60 24.75 -34.26
N LEU A 197 1.89 24.41 -33.01
CA LEU A 197 1.99 25.35 -31.90
C LEU A 197 3.43 25.47 -31.41
N GLU A 198 3.79 26.66 -30.95
CA GLU A 198 4.97 26.89 -30.12
C GLU A 198 4.71 26.28 -28.74
N TYR A 199 5.03 25.01 -28.59
CA TYR A 199 4.67 24.21 -27.42
C TYR A 199 5.76 24.30 -26.35
N PRO A 200 5.40 24.58 -25.08
CA PRO A 200 6.39 24.80 -24.02
C PRO A 200 7.04 23.48 -23.56
N THR A 201 8.35 23.54 -23.40
CA THR A 201 9.20 22.56 -22.74
C THR A 201 9.98 23.27 -21.62
N ILE A 202 10.52 22.54 -20.64
CA ILE A 202 11.39 23.15 -19.62
C ILE A 202 12.84 22.80 -19.93
N ASP A 203 13.67 23.83 -20.04
CA ASP A 203 15.12 23.68 -19.99
C ASP A 203 15.51 23.25 -18.57
N LEU A 204 16.13 22.07 -18.46
CA LEU A 204 16.48 21.48 -17.17
C LEU A 204 17.67 22.18 -16.50
N GLU A 205 18.46 22.97 -17.22
CA GLU A 205 19.58 23.75 -16.67
C GLU A 205 19.08 25.09 -16.12
N THR A 206 18.24 25.79 -16.88
CA THR A 206 17.78 27.14 -16.52
C THR A 206 16.41 27.17 -15.85
N TYR A 207 15.67 26.05 -15.85
CA TYR A 207 14.29 25.93 -15.40
C TYR A 207 13.33 26.97 -16.02
N ARG A 208 13.62 27.38 -17.25
CA ARG A 208 12.79 28.29 -18.04
C ARG A 208 12.01 27.53 -19.09
N CYS A 209 10.85 28.08 -19.48
CA CYS A 209 10.11 27.55 -20.61
C CYS A 209 10.82 27.88 -21.91
N VAL A 210 11.10 26.85 -22.70
CA VAL A 210 11.60 26.92 -24.06
C VAL A 210 10.49 26.43 -24.97
N TYR A 211 10.16 27.20 -26.00
CA TYR A 211 9.10 26.87 -26.94
C TYR A 211 9.67 26.16 -28.15
N GLN A 212 9.00 25.08 -28.55
CA GLN A 212 9.36 24.30 -29.71
C GLN A 212 8.13 24.08 -30.59
N PRO A 213 8.25 24.19 -31.92
CA PRO A 213 7.15 23.93 -32.82
C PRO A 213 6.74 22.44 -32.76
N MET A 214 5.47 22.17 -32.45
CA MET A 214 4.91 20.82 -32.36
C MET A 214 3.49 20.77 -32.95
N ALA A 215 3.18 19.72 -33.72
CA ALA A 215 1.84 19.55 -34.28
C ALA A 215 0.84 19.13 -33.19
N ILE A 216 -0.43 19.59 -33.29
CA ILE A 216 -1.48 19.25 -32.32
C ILE A 216 -1.63 17.73 -32.15
N SER A 217 -1.54 16.95 -33.23
CA SER A 217 -1.59 15.48 -33.17
C SER A 217 -0.52 14.88 -32.27
N ASP A 218 0.68 15.44 -32.33
CA ASP A 218 1.82 14.96 -31.54
C ASP A 218 1.66 15.34 -30.07
N ILE A 219 1.10 16.53 -29.82
CA ILE A 219 0.77 16.98 -28.47
C ILE A 219 -0.33 16.09 -27.87
N ILE A 220 -1.37 15.71 -28.62
CA ILE A 220 -2.41 14.77 -28.18
C ILE A 220 -1.80 13.42 -27.82
N ASN A 221 -0.94 12.87 -28.68
CA ASN A 221 -0.26 11.61 -28.44
C ASN A 221 0.61 11.66 -27.17
N LEU A 222 1.32 12.77 -26.96
CA LEU A 222 2.11 13.03 -25.76
C LEU A 222 1.21 13.09 -24.50
N ASN A 223 0.08 13.78 -24.57
CA ASN A 223 -0.88 13.89 -23.47
C ASN A 223 -1.49 12.52 -23.12
N ASN A 224 -1.85 11.71 -24.12
CA ASN A 224 -2.38 10.35 -23.92
C ASN A 224 -1.35 9.43 -23.25
N SER A 225 -0.09 9.49 -23.69
CA SER A 225 1.01 8.73 -23.08
C SER A 225 1.17 9.09 -21.59
N ARG A 226 1.11 10.38 -21.25
CA ARG A 226 1.19 10.86 -19.85
C ARG A 226 -0.02 10.46 -19.03
N SER A 227 -1.22 10.58 -19.59
CA SER A 227 -2.48 10.18 -18.94
C SER A 227 -2.43 8.71 -18.53
N ASN A 228 -1.97 7.82 -19.41
CA ASN A 228 -1.81 6.39 -19.09
C ASN A 228 -0.86 6.16 -17.89
N VAL A 229 0.27 6.88 -17.84
CA VAL A 229 1.23 6.78 -16.73
C VAL A 229 0.62 7.29 -15.43
N ILE A 230 -0.09 8.43 -15.45
CA ILE A 230 -0.70 9.02 -14.25
C ILE A 230 -1.85 8.13 -13.75
N ASN A 231 -2.72 7.66 -14.64
CA ASN A 231 -3.83 6.77 -14.29
C ASN A 231 -3.34 5.48 -13.63
N THR A 232 -2.29 4.86 -14.18
CA THR A 232 -1.68 3.67 -13.58
C THR A 232 -1.20 3.93 -12.16
N ARG A 233 -0.60 5.10 -11.91
CA ARG A 233 -0.12 5.50 -10.57
C ARG A 233 -1.27 5.79 -9.60
N LEU A 234 -2.33 6.45 -10.06
CA LEU A 234 -3.53 6.70 -9.27
C LEU A 234 -4.16 5.38 -8.80
N LEU A 235 -4.33 4.42 -9.70
CA LEU A 235 -4.88 3.11 -9.37
C LEU A 235 -4.05 2.34 -8.33
N ILE A 236 -2.72 2.44 -8.41
CA ILE A 236 -1.82 1.83 -7.41
C ILE A 236 -2.00 2.54 -6.07
N HIS A 237 -2.00 3.88 -6.04
CA HIS A 237 -2.16 4.66 -4.82
C HIS A 237 -3.51 4.40 -4.13
N GLU A 238 -4.61 4.33 -4.89
CA GLU A 238 -5.93 4.01 -4.37
C GLU A 238 -5.96 2.61 -3.74
N ARG A 239 -5.33 1.62 -4.40
CA ARG A 239 -5.19 0.27 -3.84
C ARG A 239 -4.37 0.24 -2.56
N GLU A 240 -3.28 1.01 -2.50
CA GLU A 240 -2.45 1.12 -1.29
C GLU A 240 -3.20 1.78 -0.13
N LEU A 241 -4.01 2.81 -0.40
CA LEU A 241 -4.86 3.44 0.62
C LEU A 241 -5.91 2.46 1.15
N THR A 242 -6.64 1.78 0.27
CA THR A 242 -7.60 0.75 0.67
C THR A 242 -6.90 -0.35 1.47
N TYR A 243 -5.74 -0.82 1.01
CA TYR A 243 -4.93 -1.79 1.75
C TYR A 243 -4.57 -1.27 3.15
N GLN A 244 -4.13 -0.02 3.28
CA GLN A 244 -3.80 0.59 4.58
C GLN A 244 -5.00 0.64 5.52
N GLU A 245 -6.15 1.13 5.05
CA GLU A 245 -7.40 1.18 5.81
C GLU A 245 -7.82 -0.22 6.30
N ASP A 246 -7.79 -1.19 5.39
CA ASP A 246 -8.07 -2.59 5.69
C ASP A 246 -7.08 -3.17 6.72
N THR A 247 -5.78 -2.83 6.62
CA THR A 247 -4.77 -3.30 7.58
C THR A 247 -4.96 -2.72 8.99
N VAL A 248 -5.47 -1.49 9.12
CA VAL A 248 -5.73 -0.87 10.43
C VAL A 248 -6.80 -1.66 11.17
N LEU A 249 -7.89 -2.01 10.48
CA LEU A 249 -8.98 -2.81 11.06
C LEU A 249 -8.49 -4.19 11.54
N ILE A 250 -7.66 -4.85 10.74
CA ILE A 250 -7.05 -6.12 11.14
C ILE A 250 -6.16 -5.94 12.37
N LYS A 251 -5.31 -4.90 12.37
CA LYS A 251 -4.35 -4.66 13.45
C LYS A 251 -5.07 -4.41 14.78
N ASP A 252 -6.09 -3.56 14.80
CA ASP A 252 -6.88 -3.28 16.00
C ASP A 252 -7.56 -4.56 16.54
N SER A 253 -8.00 -5.43 15.63
CA SER A 253 -8.59 -6.73 15.97
C SER A 253 -7.56 -7.70 16.57
N LEU A 254 -6.33 -7.76 16.04
CA LEU A 254 -5.23 -8.54 16.62
C LEU A 254 -4.80 -8.00 17.98
N ASP A 255 -4.70 -6.68 18.14
CA ASP A 255 -4.34 -6.03 19.40
C ASP A 255 -5.39 -6.32 20.49
N SER A 256 -6.67 -6.37 20.11
CA SER A 256 -7.76 -6.78 21.00
C SER A 256 -7.63 -8.24 21.44
N GLY A 257 -7.28 -9.14 20.50
CA GLY A 257 -6.97 -10.54 20.81
C GLY A 257 -5.79 -10.68 21.77
N ASP A 258 -4.72 -9.90 21.56
CA ASP A 258 -3.53 -9.88 22.43
C ASP A 258 -3.89 -9.45 23.86
N GLN A 259 -4.75 -8.43 24.02
CA GLN A 259 -5.24 -8.01 25.34
C GLN A 259 -6.01 -9.12 26.06
N LEU A 260 -6.86 -9.85 25.33
CA LEU A 260 -7.61 -10.99 25.88
C LEU A 260 -6.67 -12.14 26.29
N LEU A 261 -5.66 -12.42 25.46
CA LEU A 261 -4.62 -13.40 25.77
C LEU A 261 -3.85 -13.03 27.05
N PHE A 262 -3.42 -11.78 27.20
CA PHE A 262 -2.74 -11.31 28.41
C PHE A 262 -3.61 -11.36 29.66
N GLN A 263 -4.93 -11.24 29.50
CA GLN A 263 -5.91 -11.43 30.58
C GLN A 263 -6.23 -12.91 30.86
N LYS A 264 -5.56 -13.85 30.17
CA LYS A 264 -5.79 -15.31 30.24
C LYS A 264 -7.20 -15.73 29.81
N LYS A 265 -7.85 -14.94 28.96
CA LYS A 265 -9.15 -15.25 28.38
C LYS A 265 -8.99 -15.99 27.05
N TYR A 266 -8.42 -17.19 27.10
CA TYR A 266 -7.96 -17.93 25.92
C TYR A 266 -9.04 -18.21 24.87
N ASN A 267 -10.27 -18.51 25.29
CA ASN A 267 -11.37 -18.76 24.35
C ASN A 267 -11.79 -17.48 23.62
N GLU A 268 -11.93 -16.36 24.34
CA GLU A 268 -12.26 -15.06 23.75
C GLU A 268 -11.14 -14.60 22.80
N ALA A 269 -9.87 -14.81 23.18
CA ALA A 269 -8.72 -14.51 22.32
C ALA A 269 -8.71 -15.40 21.06
N TYR A 270 -8.98 -16.70 21.19
CA TYR A 270 -9.09 -17.64 20.07
C TYR A 270 -10.13 -17.19 19.05
N ASP A 271 -11.34 -16.91 19.52
CA ASP A 271 -12.46 -16.47 18.68
C ASP A 271 -12.13 -15.15 17.97
N GLN A 272 -11.52 -14.20 18.68
CA GLN A 272 -11.09 -12.92 18.11
C GLN A 272 -10.07 -13.12 16.99
N TYR A 273 -9.02 -13.92 17.20
CA TYR A 273 -8.02 -14.17 16.16
C TYR A 273 -8.59 -14.94 14.97
N HIS A 274 -9.53 -15.87 15.21
CA HIS A 274 -10.20 -16.61 14.15
C HIS A 274 -11.10 -15.70 13.31
N GLN A 275 -11.89 -14.84 13.93
CA GLN A 275 -12.67 -13.83 13.22
C GLN A 275 -11.76 -12.90 12.41
N THR A 276 -10.64 -12.47 12.99
CA THR A 276 -9.65 -11.63 12.30
C THR A 276 -9.08 -12.33 11.07
N LYS A 277 -8.80 -13.63 11.16
CA LYS A 277 -8.33 -14.45 10.04
C LYS A 277 -9.36 -14.49 8.90
N GLU A 278 -10.64 -14.67 9.21
CA GLU A 278 -11.69 -14.72 8.19
C GLU A 278 -11.89 -13.35 7.51
N ILE A 279 -11.88 -12.25 8.26
CA ILE A 279 -11.91 -10.90 7.68
C ILE A 279 -10.68 -10.68 6.77
N ALA A 280 -9.49 -11.10 7.21
CA ALA A 280 -8.28 -10.99 6.38
C ALA A 280 -8.37 -11.82 5.09
N LYS A 281 -9.05 -12.97 5.10
CA LYS A 281 -9.33 -13.77 3.89
C LYS A 281 -10.29 -13.05 2.95
N GLU A 282 -11.38 -12.51 3.46
CA GLU A 282 -12.35 -11.74 2.66
C GLU A 282 -11.68 -10.55 1.95
N LEU A 283 -10.72 -9.90 2.63
CA LEU A 283 -9.95 -8.77 2.12
C LEU A 283 -8.71 -9.20 1.29
N ASN A 284 -8.48 -10.51 1.08
CA ASN A 284 -7.31 -11.06 0.37
C ASN A 284 -5.96 -10.58 0.93
N LEU A 285 -5.88 -10.41 2.24
CA LEU A 285 -4.71 -9.89 2.95
C LEU A 285 -3.78 -11.02 3.42
N ASN A 286 -3.09 -11.69 2.48
CA ASN A 286 -2.27 -12.90 2.76
C ASN A 286 -1.33 -12.77 3.96
N ARG A 287 -0.64 -11.64 4.09
CA ARG A 287 0.24 -11.36 5.25
C ARG A 287 -0.53 -11.42 6.57
N TRP A 288 -1.74 -10.90 6.60
CA TRP A 288 -2.57 -10.82 7.80
C TRP A 288 -3.32 -12.11 8.11
N ILE A 289 -3.64 -12.90 7.08
CA ILE A 289 -4.10 -14.28 7.24
C ILE A 289 -3.03 -15.11 7.98
N PHE A 290 -1.75 -14.95 7.59
CA PHE A 290 -0.62 -15.56 8.28
C PHE A 290 -0.55 -15.11 9.75
N TRP A 291 -0.53 -13.80 10.00
CA TRP A 291 -0.40 -13.26 11.37
C TRP A 291 -1.53 -13.69 12.30
N SER A 292 -2.77 -13.68 11.81
CA SER A 292 -3.93 -14.15 12.58
C SER A 292 -3.83 -15.64 12.88
N SER A 293 -3.42 -16.44 11.88
CA SER A 293 -3.17 -17.88 12.06
C SER A 293 -2.09 -18.16 13.11
N TYR A 294 -0.97 -17.45 13.04
CA TYR A 294 0.10 -17.55 14.03
C TYR A 294 -0.39 -17.20 15.44
N LYS A 295 -1.18 -16.13 15.60
CA LYS A 295 -1.73 -15.73 16.90
C LYS A 295 -2.68 -16.77 17.50
N ILE A 296 -3.49 -17.43 16.69
CA ILE A 296 -4.31 -18.56 17.16
C ILE A 296 -3.42 -19.67 17.73
N VAL A 297 -2.34 -20.03 17.03
CA VAL A 297 -1.42 -21.07 17.47
C VAL A 297 -0.71 -20.70 18.77
N VAL A 298 -0.22 -19.46 18.88
CA VAL A 298 0.40 -18.94 20.12
C VAL A 298 -0.57 -19.01 21.29
N ASN A 299 -1.84 -18.63 21.08
CA ASN A 299 -2.88 -18.71 22.11
C ASN A 299 -3.07 -20.17 22.60
N CYS A 300 -3.17 -21.13 21.67
CA CYS A 300 -3.28 -22.55 22.00
C CYS A 300 -2.05 -23.05 22.79
N TYR A 301 -0.83 -22.71 22.35
CA TYR A 301 0.39 -23.14 23.05
C TYR A 301 0.55 -22.51 24.43
N THR A 302 0.18 -21.24 24.58
CA THR A 302 0.21 -20.54 25.87
C THR A 302 -0.72 -21.25 26.87
N GLN A 303 -1.95 -21.55 26.44
CA GLN A 303 -2.91 -22.25 27.30
C GLN A 303 -2.46 -23.68 27.63
N LEU A 304 -1.91 -24.41 26.66
CA LEU A 304 -1.37 -25.76 26.88
C LEU A 304 -0.20 -25.75 27.87
N SER A 305 0.69 -24.78 27.76
CA SER A 305 1.84 -24.58 28.65
C SER A 305 1.37 -24.35 30.09
N GLU A 306 0.42 -23.44 30.31
CA GLU A 306 -0.13 -23.17 31.65
C GLU A 306 -0.83 -24.39 32.25
N LEU A 307 -1.65 -25.10 31.46
CA LEU A 307 -2.29 -26.35 31.90
C LEU A 307 -1.25 -27.38 32.33
N TYR A 308 -0.16 -27.51 31.57
CA TYR A 308 0.95 -28.40 31.90
C TYR A 308 1.67 -27.98 33.18
N GLU A 309 1.93 -26.71 33.41
CA GLU A 309 2.55 -26.23 34.65
C GLU A 309 1.67 -26.47 35.88
N MET A 310 0.36 -26.21 35.76
CA MET A 310 -0.60 -26.35 36.85
C MET A 310 -0.85 -27.80 37.25
N HIS A 311 -0.81 -28.72 36.30
CA HIS A 311 -1.28 -30.10 36.52
C HIS A 311 -0.22 -31.18 36.24
N GLY A 312 0.83 -30.90 35.46
CA GLY A 312 1.80 -31.87 34.96
C GLY A 312 3.05 -32.09 35.85
N LYS A 313 3.35 -31.19 36.80
CA LYS A 313 4.51 -31.34 37.71
C LYS A 313 4.34 -32.46 38.75
N ASN A 314 3.10 -32.88 39.04
CA ASN A 314 2.83 -33.99 39.96
C ASN A 314 2.55 -35.27 39.15
N LYS A 315 3.51 -36.20 39.14
CA LYS A 315 3.42 -37.53 38.48
C LYS A 315 2.17 -38.36 38.89
N SER A 316 1.45 -37.96 39.94
CA SER A 316 0.24 -38.61 40.46
C SER A 316 -1.08 -38.04 39.92
N ASN A 317 -1.07 -36.90 39.22
CA ASN A 317 -2.27 -36.35 38.59
C ASN A 317 -2.18 -36.55 37.07
N ASN A 318 -2.90 -37.57 36.58
CA ASN A 318 -3.16 -37.71 35.16
C ASN A 318 -3.97 -36.49 34.69
N LEU A 319 -3.30 -35.47 34.16
CA LEU A 319 -3.88 -34.33 33.43
C LEU A 319 -4.97 -34.80 32.43
N PHE A 320 -4.73 -35.98 31.86
CA PHE A 320 -5.57 -36.73 30.96
C PHE A 320 -6.89 -37.27 31.54
N GLU A 321 -7.06 -37.40 32.84
CA GLU A 321 -8.33 -37.91 33.39
C GLU A 321 -9.37 -36.82 33.65
N LYS A 322 -8.94 -35.55 33.80
CA LYS A 322 -9.86 -34.45 34.18
C LYS A 322 -10.16 -33.43 33.08
N GLN A 323 -9.25 -33.21 32.12
CA GLN A 323 -9.42 -32.19 31.06
C GLN A 323 -9.01 -32.68 29.66
N GLN A 324 -9.15 -33.99 29.43
CA GLN A 324 -8.73 -34.69 28.21
C GLN A 324 -9.22 -34.02 26.92
N ALA A 325 -10.52 -33.71 26.86
CA ALA A 325 -11.14 -33.13 25.66
C ALA A 325 -10.62 -31.73 25.34
N THR A 326 -10.48 -30.86 26.35
CA THR A 326 -9.94 -29.50 26.17
C THR A 326 -8.49 -29.55 25.71
N PHE A 327 -7.68 -30.43 26.29
CA PHE A 327 -6.29 -30.60 25.92
C PHE A 327 -6.14 -31.10 24.47
N TYR A 328 -6.88 -32.14 24.08
CA TYR A 328 -6.84 -32.65 22.71
C TYR A 328 -7.36 -31.64 21.68
N ASN A 329 -8.41 -30.88 21.99
CA ASN A 329 -8.92 -29.87 21.08
C ASN A 329 -7.91 -28.74 20.82
N LEU A 330 -7.19 -28.30 21.86
CA LEU A 330 -6.12 -27.30 21.70
C LEU A 330 -4.95 -27.81 20.86
N LEU A 331 -4.61 -29.10 20.98
CA LEU A 331 -3.61 -29.74 20.15
C LEU A 331 -4.04 -29.82 18.68
N ILE A 332 -5.26 -30.30 18.43
CA ILE A 332 -5.81 -30.41 17.08
C ILE A 332 -5.85 -29.02 16.42
N ASN A 333 -6.33 -28.00 17.12
CA ASN A 333 -6.40 -26.64 16.57
C ASN A 333 -5.01 -26.06 16.28
N ALA A 334 -4.04 -26.26 17.17
CA ALA A 334 -2.67 -25.81 16.95
C ALA A 334 -2.01 -26.53 15.77
N GLU A 335 -2.25 -27.83 15.64
CA GLU A 335 -1.73 -28.68 14.56
C GLU A 335 -2.36 -28.36 13.20
N GLU A 336 -3.68 -28.21 13.11
CA GLU A 336 -4.38 -27.85 11.87
C GLU A 336 -3.91 -26.50 11.36
N ILE A 337 -3.69 -25.53 12.25
CA ILE A 337 -3.24 -24.19 11.86
C ILE A 337 -1.76 -24.19 11.52
N ALA A 338 -0.92 -24.96 12.22
CA ALA A 338 0.48 -25.15 11.84
C ALA A 338 0.59 -25.79 10.44
N ASN A 339 -0.21 -26.80 10.14
CA ASN A 339 -0.25 -27.43 8.81
C ASN A 339 -0.75 -26.45 7.74
N TYR A 340 -1.78 -25.66 8.02
CA TYR A 340 -2.24 -24.58 7.14
C TYR A 340 -1.13 -23.57 6.85
N LEU A 341 -0.40 -23.13 7.88
CA LEU A 341 0.74 -22.23 7.74
C LEU A 341 1.87 -22.83 6.89
N LEU A 342 2.05 -24.15 6.91
CA LEU A 342 3.05 -24.84 6.09
C LEU A 342 2.61 -24.98 4.63
N GLU A 343 1.35 -25.30 4.38
CA GLU A 343 0.80 -25.50 3.04
C GLU A 343 0.72 -24.18 2.26
N GLU A 344 0.11 -23.15 2.85
CA GLU A 344 -0.09 -21.83 2.23
C GLU A 344 1.21 -21.05 2.02
N HIS A 345 2.24 -21.37 2.79
CA HIS A 345 3.55 -20.72 2.73
C HIS A 345 4.67 -21.69 2.32
N SER A 346 4.32 -22.77 1.63
CA SER A 346 5.29 -23.73 1.09
C SER A 346 6.22 -23.11 0.04
N TRP A 347 5.70 -22.21 -0.81
CA TRP A 347 6.47 -21.45 -1.80
C TRP A 347 7.57 -20.60 -1.15
N TYR A 348 7.31 -20.09 0.05
CA TYR A 348 8.24 -19.27 0.82
C TYR A 348 9.43 -20.11 1.33
N LEU A 349 9.21 -21.41 1.60
CA LEU A 349 10.28 -22.34 2.00
C LEU A 349 11.27 -22.61 0.86
N GLU A 350 10.92 -22.28 -0.39
CA GLU A 350 11.72 -22.57 -1.59
C GLU A 350 12.56 -21.37 -2.08
N TYR A 351 12.33 -20.17 -1.56
CA TYR A 351 13.09 -18.97 -1.91
C TYR A 351 14.33 -18.79 -1.02
N ASN A 352 15.49 -18.59 -1.66
CA ASN A 352 16.64 -17.95 -1.01
C ASN A 352 16.31 -16.46 -0.86
N PHE A 353 16.46 -15.88 0.33
CA PHE A 353 16.06 -14.50 0.61
C PHE A 353 16.78 -13.54 -0.34
N ASP A 354 16.03 -12.82 -1.17
CA ASP A 354 16.58 -11.70 -1.91
C ASP A 354 16.75 -10.48 -0.98
N TYR A 355 17.70 -9.61 -1.32
CA TYR A 355 18.11 -8.51 -0.44
C TYR A 355 16.97 -7.53 -0.12
N GLU A 356 15.99 -7.36 -1.01
CA GLU A 356 14.90 -6.39 -0.84
C GLU A 356 13.83 -6.83 0.16
N MET A 357 13.67 -8.13 0.41
CA MET A 357 12.63 -8.66 1.29
C MET A 357 13.19 -9.44 2.48
N GLN A 358 14.52 -9.47 2.64
CA GLN A 358 15.25 -10.24 3.65
C GLN A 358 14.68 -10.10 5.08
N ASP A 359 14.33 -8.89 5.52
CA ASP A 359 13.80 -8.66 6.87
C ASP A 359 12.41 -9.29 7.10
N PHE A 360 11.53 -9.18 6.09
CA PHE A 360 10.22 -9.80 6.13
C PHE A 360 10.36 -11.31 6.19
N TYR A 361 11.25 -11.86 5.36
CA TYR A 361 11.53 -13.28 5.34
C TYR A 361 12.11 -13.76 6.69
N ILE A 362 13.18 -13.14 7.21
CA ILE A 362 13.76 -13.54 8.51
C ILE A 362 12.70 -13.56 9.62
N LYS A 363 11.85 -12.52 9.67
CA LYS A 363 10.76 -12.45 10.66
C LYS A 363 9.76 -13.59 10.50
N HIS A 364 9.36 -13.92 9.27
CA HIS A 364 8.41 -15.00 9.01
C HIS A 364 8.99 -16.37 9.35
N SER A 365 10.24 -16.64 8.94
CA SER A 365 10.97 -17.87 9.26
C SER A 365 11.08 -18.08 10.76
N LYS A 366 11.35 -17.03 11.54
CA LYS A 366 11.36 -17.08 13.01
C LYS A 366 10.02 -17.60 13.57
N LEU A 367 8.91 -17.03 13.16
CA LEU A 367 7.58 -17.34 13.71
C LEU A 367 7.13 -18.75 13.33
N THR A 368 7.45 -19.18 12.10
CA THR A 368 7.25 -20.56 11.66
C THR A 368 8.11 -21.53 12.47
N LEU A 369 9.38 -21.20 12.74
CA LEU A 369 10.26 -22.01 13.59
C LEU A 369 9.71 -22.15 15.01
N GLU A 370 9.29 -21.06 15.65
CA GLU A 370 8.65 -21.09 16.97
C GLU A 370 7.45 -22.04 16.98
N THR A 371 6.58 -21.89 15.97
CA THR A 371 5.39 -22.73 15.83
C THR A 371 5.76 -24.20 15.73
N LEU A 372 6.61 -24.58 14.78
CA LEU A 372 6.97 -25.97 14.51
C LEU A 372 7.73 -26.61 15.68
N ILE A 373 8.62 -25.86 16.33
CA ILE A 373 9.38 -26.35 17.48
C ILE A 373 8.45 -26.60 18.66
N ASN A 374 7.50 -25.70 18.91
CA ASN A 374 6.49 -25.88 19.94
C ASN A 374 5.59 -27.07 19.63
N THR A 375 5.10 -27.21 18.38
CA THR A 375 4.35 -28.39 17.92
C THR A 375 5.12 -29.66 18.20
N CYS A 376 6.37 -29.74 17.75
CA CYS A 376 7.22 -30.91 17.93
C CYS A 376 7.46 -31.24 19.41
N SER A 377 7.69 -30.23 20.24
CA SER A 377 7.99 -30.40 21.67
C SER A 377 6.78 -30.96 22.42
N VAL A 378 5.61 -30.37 22.16
CA VAL A 378 4.33 -30.82 22.69
C VAL A 378 4.05 -32.25 22.21
N THR A 379 4.05 -32.50 20.90
CA THR A 379 3.78 -33.84 20.35
C THR A 379 4.74 -34.91 20.89
N THR A 380 6.03 -34.58 21.06
CA THR A 380 7.03 -35.50 21.67
C THR A 380 6.73 -35.79 23.14
N ASN A 381 6.37 -34.77 23.92
CA ASN A 381 6.12 -34.91 25.36
C ASN A 381 4.80 -35.62 25.68
N PHE A 382 3.79 -35.51 24.81
CA PHE A 382 2.45 -36.03 25.06
C PHE A 382 2.15 -37.37 24.37
N SER A 383 2.91 -37.75 23.34
CA SER A 383 2.75 -39.04 22.67
C SER A 383 3.57 -40.13 23.36
N GLN A 384 3.11 -40.63 24.52
CA GLN A 384 3.81 -41.69 25.27
C GLN A 384 3.85 -43.06 24.53
N LYS A 385 3.03 -43.24 23.50
CA LYS A 385 3.11 -44.36 22.55
C LYS A 385 3.31 -43.81 21.14
N SER A 386 4.56 -43.62 20.74
CA SER A 386 4.90 -43.27 19.37
C SER A 386 4.43 -44.39 18.43
N ASN A 387 3.40 -44.11 17.63
CA ASN A 387 3.00 -44.96 16.52
C ASN A 387 3.55 -44.36 15.21
N LYS A 388 3.58 -45.16 14.15
CA LYS A 388 4.17 -44.79 12.86
C LYS A 388 3.65 -43.42 12.32
N PRO A 389 2.34 -43.11 12.34
CA PRO A 389 1.83 -41.80 11.91
C PRO A 389 2.41 -40.60 12.69
N ILE A 390 2.52 -40.71 14.02
CA ILE A 390 3.09 -39.63 14.86
C ILE A 390 4.58 -39.42 14.54
N ILE A 391 5.30 -40.50 14.25
CA ILE A 391 6.74 -40.43 13.91
C ILE A 391 6.91 -39.81 12.52
N GLU A 392 6.09 -40.18 11.54
CA GLU A 392 6.09 -39.59 10.19
C GLU A 392 5.74 -38.10 10.23
N TYR A 393 4.76 -37.72 11.05
CA TYR A 393 4.40 -36.32 11.30
C TYR A 393 5.54 -35.52 11.94
N LEU A 394 6.18 -36.07 12.98
CA LEU A 394 7.35 -35.43 13.60
C LEU A 394 8.50 -35.31 12.60
N SER A 395 8.74 -36.32 11.76
CA SER A 395 9.79 -36.27 10.73
C SER A 395 9.51 -35.15 9.72
N TYR A 396 8.27 -35.03 9.24
CA TYR A 396 7.87 -33.95 8.33
C TYR A 396 8.13 -32.55 8.93
N ASN A 397 7.65 -32.29 10.14
CA ASN A 397 7.84 -30.98 10.79
C ASN A 397 9.33 -30.68 11.05
N VAL A 398 10.10 -31.67 11.52
CA VAL A 398 11.54 -31.52 11.74
C VAL A 398 12.29 -31.27 10.42
N SER A 399 11.86 -31.86 9.31
CA SER A 399 12.45 -31.59 7.99
C SER A 399 12.30 -30.12 7.57
N ILE A 400 11.15 -29.52 7.88
CA ILE A 400 10.88 -28.10 7.58
C ILE A 400 11.67 -27.19 8.52
N ILE A 401 11.78 -27.54 9.80
CA ILE A 401 12.66 -26.84 10.76
C ILE A 401 14.09 -26.80 10.22
N ASN A 402 14.63 -27.95 9.78
CA ASN A 402 15.97 -28.01 9.20
C ASN A 402 16.12 -27.13 7.95
N LYS A 403 15.10 -27.09 7.08
CA LYS A 403 15.11 -26.25 5.89
C LYS A 403 15.15 -24.75 6.24
N LEU A 404 14.30 -24.32 7.16
CA LEU A 404 14.25 -22.93 7.63
C LEU A 404 15.55 -22.49 8.30
N LEU A 405 16.12 -23.32 9.18
CA LEU A 405 17.40 -23.04 9.82
C LEU A 405 18.55 -23.01 8.82
N SER A 406 18.55 -23.90 7.81
CA SER A 406 19.54 -23.89 6.73
C SER A 406 19.50 -22.60 5.92
N ASN A 407 18.30 -22.09 5.63
CA ASN A 407 18.14 -20.79 4.96
C ASN A 407 18.70 -19.67 5.83
N LEU A 408 18.40 -19.62 7.12
CA LEU A 408 18.96 -18.61 8.03
C LEU A 408 20.50 -18.63 8.05
N VAL A 409 21.13 -19.81 8.06
CA VAL A 409 22.59 -19.96 7.96
C VAL A 409 23.11 -19.42 6.62
N ALA A 410 22.45 -19.73 5.50
CA ALA A 410 22.85 -19.25 4.17
C ALA A 410 22.83 -17.70 4.06
N HIS A 411 22.04 -17.04 4.90
CA HIS A 411 21.95 -15.58 4.99
C HIS A 411 22.79 -14.96 6.12
N ASN A 412 23.75 -15.71 6.65
CA ASN A 412 24.67 -15.28 7.71
C ASN A 412 23.95 -14.78 8.98
N ILE A 413 22.79 -15.36 9.30
CA ILE A 413 22.11 -15.11 10.57
C ILE A 413 22.70 -16.05 11.62
N GLU A 414 23.48 -15.49 12.55
CA GLU A 414 24.17 -16.26 13.60
C GLU A 414 23.23 -16.63 14.74
N ASP A 415 22.39 -15.69 15.18
CA ASP A 415 21.52 -15.84 16.34
C ASP A 415 20.05 -15.56 15.98
N ILE A 416 19.15 -16.33 16.59
CA ILE A 416 17.71 -16.15 16.49
C ILE A 416 17.05 -16.19 17.86
N GLN A 417 16.18 -15.23 18.12
CA GLN A 417 15.40 -15.18 19.35
C GLN A 417 14.07 -15.91 19.13
N LEU A 418 13.77 -16.95 19.90
CA LEU A 418 12.55 -17.76 19.78
C LEU A 418 11.78 -17.77 21.10
N ASP A 419 10.46 -17.60 21.04
CA ASP A 419 9.55 -17.84 22.19
C ASP A 419 8.99 -19.28 22.14
N LEU A 420 9.56 -20.14 22.96
CA LEU A 420 9.13 -21.54 23.05
C LEU A 420 8.12 -21.72 24.18
N LEU A 421 6.92 -22.20 23.83
CA LEU A 421 5.78 -22.43 24.72
C LEU A 421 5.25 -21.18 25.45
N GLY A 422 5.54 -19.98 24.96
CA GLY A 422 4.97 -18.72 25.44
C GLY A 422 5.43 -18.30 26.84
N THR A 423 6.59 -18.79 27.29
CA THR A 423 7.05 -18.59 28.68
C THR A 423 8.16 -17.55 28.80
N ASN A 424 9.08 -17.47 27.83
CA ASN A 424 10.13 -16.44 27.71
C ASN A 424 10.85 -16.56 26.36
N SER A 425 11.22 -15.42 25.77
CA SER A 425 12.00 -15.39 24.52
C SER A 425 13.49 -15.64 24.79
N VAL A 426 14.04 -16.70 24.19
CA VAL A 426 15.44 -17.13 24.39
C VAL A 426 16.20 -16.99 23.07
N THR A 427 17.44 -16.52 23.14
CA THR A 427 18.34 -16.45 21.97
C THR A 427 19.04 -17.79 21.79
N TYR A 428 19.01 -18.29 20.57
CA TYR A 428 19.65 -19.53 20.16
C TYR A 428 20.61 -19.27 19.00
N ASN A 429 21.75 -19.95 19.02
CA ASN A 429 22.63 -20.00 17.86
C ASN A 429 21.98 -20.86 16.75
N VAL A 430 21.89 -20.31 15.55
CA VAL A 430 21.18 -20.94 14.43
C VAL A 430 21.88 -22.22 13.97
N GLN A 431 23.22 -22.26 13.95
CA GLN A 431 23.99 -23.44 13.54
C GLN A 431 23.86 -24.58 14.56
N GLU A 432 23.88 -24.27 15.86
CA GLU A 432 23.67 -25.26 16.92
C GLU A 432 22.26 -25.85 16.87
N LEU A 433 21.24 -25.00 16.70
CA LEU A 433 19.85 -25.43 16.47
C LEU A 433 19.73 -26.36 15.26
N LEU A 434 20.35 -25.98 14.14
CA LEU A 434 20.33 -26.78 12.92
C LEU A 434 20.97 -28.15 13.15
N ALA A 435 22.11 -28.20 13.84
CA ALA A 435 22.77 -29.45 14.19
C ALA A 435 21.87 -30.35 15.06
N HIS A 436 21.22 -29.77 16.08
CA HIS A 436 20.28 -30.50 16.95
C HIS A 436 19.11 -31.11 16.16
N TYR A 437 18.43 -30.32 15.33
CA TYR A 437 17.26 -30.80 14.57
C TYR A 437 17.64 -31.71 13.40
N SER A 438 18.86 -31.60 12.86
CA SER A 438 19.39 -32.54 11.86
C SER A 438 19.62 -33.93 12.47
N GLN A 439 20.16 -33.99 13.68
CA GLN A 439 20.30 -35.25 14.43
C GLN A 439 18.92 -35.84 14.77
N LYS A 440 17.97 -35.00 15.19
CA LYS A 440 16.58 -35.43 15.49
C LYS A 440 15.89 -36.01 14.25
N LEU A 441 16.06 -35.39 13.08
CA LEU A 441 15.50 -35.92 11.82
C LEU A 441 16.06 -37.30 11.50
N THR A 442 17.39 -37.44 11.58
CA THR A 442 18.09 -38.70 11.32
C THR A 442 17.58 -39.82 12.23
N TYR A 443 17.35 -39.51 13.51
CA TYR A 443 16.79 -40.45 14.48
C TYR A 443 15.36 -40.88 14.11
N LEU A 444 14.49 -39.94 13.75
CA LEU A 444 13.10 -40.23 13.36
C LEU A 444 13.04 -41.08 12.09
N ASP A 445 13.89 -40.81 11.10
CA ASP A 445 13.97 -41.57 9.86
C ASP A 445 14.47 -43.01 10.08
N GLN A 446 15.40 -43.20 11.02
CA GLN A 446 15.86 -44.54 11.44
C GLN A 446 14.74 -45.35 12.11
N ILE A 447 13.92 -44.74 12.96
CA ILE A 447 12.77 -45.42 13.59
C ILE A 447 11.72 -45.80 12.54
N THR A 448 11.47 -44.91 11.58
CA THR A 448 10.52 -45.16 10.49
C THR A 448 11.00 -46.29 9.56
N SER A 449 12.32 -46.42 9.38
CA SER A 449 12.95 -47.45 8.54
C SER A 449 13.07 -48.82 9.22
N SER A 450 13.23 -48.87 10.54
CA SER A 450 13.43 -50.11 11.31
C SER A 450 12.13 -50.89 11.60
N ASN A 451 10.95 -50.26 11.48
CA ASN A 451 9.65 -50.93 11.53
C ASN A 451 9.29 -51.73 10.25
N LYS A 452 10.22 -51.93 9.32
CA LYS A 452 10.02 -52.76 8.11
C LYS A 452 10.40 -54.25 8.26
N ILE A 453 10.91 -54.71 9.40
CA ILE A 453 11.32 -56.12 9.56
C ILE A 453 10.83 -56.70 10.89
N SER A 454 9.64 -57.29 10.86
CA SER A 454 9.32 -58.54 11.56
C SER A 454 8.03 -59.14 10.98
N GLU A 455 8.06 -59.54 9.71
CA GLU A 455 7.09 -60.51 9.20
C GLU A 455 7.55 -61.92 9.59
N THR A 456 7.03 -62.43 10.70
CA THR A 456 6.91 -63.88 10.87
C THR A 456 5.79 -64.39 9.97
N LYS A 457 6.19 -65.14 8.93
CA LYS A 457 5.37 -66.09 8.14
C LYS A 457 4.53 -66.97 9.09
N GLU A 458 3.23 -67.19 8.93
CA GLU A 458 2.47 -67.94 7.89
C GLU A 458 0.99 -68.01 8.40
N PRO A 459 0.00 -68.61 7.71
CA PRO A 459 -0.45 -68.52 6.32
C PRO A 459 -1.89 -67.97 6.20
N SER A 460 -2.31 -67.73 4.97
CA SER A 460 -3.61 -67.24 4.51
C SER A 460 -4.85 -67.90 5.13
N THR A 461 -5.80 -67.07 5.59
CA THR A 461 -7.24 -67.24 5.30
C THR A 461 -7.93 -65.87 5.36
N GLN A 462 -8.74 -65.58 4.33
CA GLN A 462 -9.53 -64.35 4.22
C GLN A 462 -10.35 -64.05 5.48
N LYS A 463 -10.26 -62.82 6.00
CA LYS A 463 -11.43 -62.04 6.48
C LYS A 463 -11.07 -60.57 6.72
N ASP A 464 -11.92 -59.73 6.14
CA ASP A 464 -12.15 -58.30 6.35
C ASP A 464 -10.95 -57.35 6.30
N LYS A 465 -10.85 -56.63 5.17
CA LYS A 465 -10.18 -55.33 5.11
C LYS A 465 -10.87 -54.38 6.09
N SER A 466 -10.27 -54.16 7.25
CA SER A 466 -10.58 -52.99 8.07
C SER A 466 -10.32 -51.72 7.25
N ALA A 467 -11.33 -50.86 7.11
CA ALA A 467 -11.21 -49.57 6.44
C ALA A 467 -10.07 -48.73 7.04
N SER A 468 -9.35 -47.98 6.21
CA SER A 468 -8.28 -47.07 6.68
C SER A 468 -8.86 -45.99 7.58
N TRP A 469 -8.01 -45.42 8.44
CA TRP A 469 -8.44 -44.39 9.38
C TRP A 469 -8.95 -43.12 8.67
N GLU A 470 -8.43 -42.81 7.48
CA GLU A 470 -8.98 -41.73 6.64
C GLU A 470 -10.41 -42.02 6.17
N GLN A 471 -10.74 -43.30 5.90
CA GLN A 471 -12.11 -43.71 5.59
C GLN A 471 -13.04 -43.64 6.82
N LYS A 472 -12.55 -43.89 8.03
CA LYS A 472 -13.35 -43.73 9.26
C LYS A 472 -13.68 -42.26 9.54
N ILE A 473 -12.70 -41.36 9.41
CA ILE A 473 -12.89 -39.91 9.62
C ILE A 473 -13.79 -39.30 8.54
N SER A 474 -13.64 -39.72 7.28
CA SER A 474 -14.52 -39.29 6.19
C SER A 474 -15.96 -39.75 6.41
N ASN A 475 -16.17 -40.99 6.86
CA ASN A 475 -17.51 -41.51 7.16
C ASN A 475 -18.14 -40.88 8.42
N GLU A 476 -17.35 -40.55 9.44
CA GLU A 476 -17.82 -39.82 10.64
C GLU A 476 -18.19 -38.37 10.29
N ARG A 477 -17.39 -37.67 9.46
CA ARG A 477 -17.73 -36.33 8.95
C ARG A 477 -18.97 -36.32 8.06
N ILE A 478 -19.19 -37.36 7.24
CA ILE A 478 -20.42 -37.51 6.45
C ILE A 478 -21.63 -37.80 7.36
N ALA A 479 -21.44 -38.58 8.43
CA ALA A 479 -22.50 -38.88 9.41
C ALA A 479 -22.89 -37.63 10.23
N GLU A 480 -21.94 -36.81 10.66
CA GLU A 480 -22.19 -35.54 11.34
C GLU A 480 -22.87 -34.51 10.43
N LYS A 481 -22.47 -34.45 9.15
CA LYS A 481 -23.10 -33.56 8.15
C LYS A 481 -24.53 -33.98 7.80
N MET A 482 -24.83 -35.28 7.82
CA MET A 482 -26.19 -35.83 7.65
C MET A 482 -27.05 -35.62 8.90
N ALA A 483 -26.47 -35.71 10.10
CA ALA A 483 -27.15 -35.41 11.36
C ALA A 483 -27.49 -33.92 11.50
N SER A 484 -26.66 -33.01 10.97
CA SER A 484 -26.95 -31.58 10.93
C SER A 484 -27.96 -31.13 9.87
N LEU A 485 -28.28 -32.00 8.90
CA LEU A 485 -29.25 -31.73 7.82
C LEU A 485 -30.64 -32.35 8.10
N SER A 486 -30.83 -33.00 9.24
CA SER A 486 -32.09 -33.65 9.65
C SER A 486 -32.74 -33.00 10.90
N LEU A 487 -32.30 -31.80 11.25
CA LEU A 487 -33.02 -30.81 12.07
C LEU A 487 -33.43 -29.64 11.18
#